data_AF-A7S5T8-F1
#
_entry.id   AF-A7S5T8-F1
#
_cell.length_a   1.000
_cell.length_b   1.000
_cell.length_c   1.000
_cell.angle_alpha   90.00
_cell.angle_beta   90.00
_cell.angle_gamma   90.00
#
_symmetry.space_group_name_H-M   'P 1'
#
loop_
_entity.id
_entity.type
_entity.pdbx_description
1 polymer ?
#
loop_
_entity_poly.entity_id
_entity_poly.type
_entity_poly.pdbx_seq_one_letter_code
_entity_poly.pdbx_strand_id
1 'polypeptide(L)'
;MSLVRLSSNCFDAVQAALRSLRVGDAQSASQTLRSIRQDAFMLKLKSTRLRNFLEFEERRCQTRVEGLVRQVNSLHSEETMLNNRKKDLAIKKAAQKTAKQEHAKNKQSARRRADEARAKQREAEQKLDEVKSMWCVPVVGQVLVVRELLEDNSTRAKAAYSDVTRHEIDAKRADSEIRRAESKIREVNEKLDDIASRVRHLKVEQDRSHKELGETRSTTAFVMQAVAFWEELIELTNSATLSTTHLQRIVDKAATRNTVRILGSRGTRTIVRSFRDCWMEVAETVYSGHGFVSFTLNNASLHKGFSQRHSLLP
;
A
#
# COMPACT_ATOMS: atom_id res chain seq x y z
N MET A 1 -6.32 -2.24 29.23
CA MET A 1 -6.48 -2.13 30.70
C MET A 1 -5.55 -3.06 31.49
N SER A 2 -5.42 -4.36 31.18
CA SER A 2 -4.65 -5.28 32.03
C SER A 2 -3.11 -5.16 31.91
N LEU A 3 -2.57 -4.89 30.72
CA LEU A 3 -1.11 -4.72 30.50
C LEU A 3 -0.56 -3.46 31.19
N VAL A 4 -1.22 -2.32 31.01
CA VAL A 4 -0.82 -1.03 31.60
C VAL A 4 -0.81 -1.09 33.13
N ARG A 5 -1.81 -1.75 33.73
CA ARG A 5 -1.87 -1.91 35.18
C ARG A 5 -0.77 -2.84 35.70
N LEU A 6 -0.51 -3.94 35.01
CA LEU A 6 0.59 -4.87 35.35
C LEU A 6 1.96 -4.19 35.21
N SER A 7 2.18 -3.38 34.17
CA SER A 7 3.43 -2.64 34.01
C SER A 7 3.62 -1.59 35.11
N SER A 8 2.56 -0.84 35.47
CA SER A 8 2.62 0.13 36.57
C SER A 8 2.98 -0.55 37.88
N ASN A 9 2.30 -1.65 38.21
CA ASN A 9 2.57 -2.43 39.41
C ASN A 9 4.01 -2.96 39.45
N CYS A 10 4.55 -3.41 38.32
CA CYS A 10 5.96 -3.79 38.20
C CYS A 10 6.91 -2.62 38.53
N PHE A 11 6.66 -1.43 37.98
CA PHE A 11 7.50 -0.25 38.24
C PHE A 11 7.43 0.18 39.71
N ASP A 12 6.24 0.19 40.30
CA ASP A 12 6.04 0.51 41.71
C ASP A 12 6.75 -0.51 42.63
N ALA A 13 6.69 -1.79 42.27
CA ALA A 13 7.40 -2.85 42.98
C ALA A 13 8.93 -2.71 42.85
N VAL A 14 9.47 -2.31 41.69
CA VAL A 14 10.91 -2.02 41.53
C VAL A 14 11.33 -0.88 42.45
N GLN A 15 10.53 0.20 42.53
CA GLN A 15 10.81 1.29 43.47
C GLN A 15 10.75 0.83 44.92
N ALA A 16 9.77 -0.02 45.28
CA ALA A 16 9.66 -0.59 46.61
C ALA A 16 10.89 -1.45 46.97
N ALA A 17 11.35 -2.30 46.05
CA ALA A 17 12.55 -3.12 46.24
C ALA A 17 13.80 -2.25 46.47
N LEU A 18 13.96 -1.16 45.71
CA LEU A 18 15.05 -0.20 45.90
C LEU A 18 14.99 0.50 47.27
N ARG A 19 13.79 0.85 47.75
CA ARG A 19 13.61 1.43 49.09
C ARG A 19 13.99 0.44 50.18
N SER A 20 13.55 -0.82 50.07
CA SER A 20 13.91 -1.88 51.04
C SER A 20 15.42 -2.15 51.08
N LEU A 21 16.09 -2.13 49.92
CA LEU A 21 17.56 -2.23 49.86
C LEU A 21 18.28 -1.06 50.55
N ARG A 22 17.78 0.16 50.38
CA ARG A 22 18.35 1.35 51.05
C ARG A 22 18.18 1.30 52.57
N VAL A 23 17.10 0.69 53.06
CA VAL A 23 16.83 0.49 54.50
C VAL A 23 17.64 -0.68 55.07
N GLY A 24 18.28 -1.48 54.21
CA GLY A 24 19.08 -2.64 54.62
C GLY A 24 18.27 -3.94 54.80
N ASP A 25 17.00 -3.95 54.39
CA ASP A 25 16.14 -5.13 54.43
C ASP A 25 16.29 -5.94 53.14
N ALA A 26 17.35 -6.75 53.08
CA ALA A 26 17.67 -7.58 51.94
C ALA A 26 16.68 -8.74 51.74
N GLN A 27 15.98 -9.19 52.79
CA GLN A 27 14.97 -10.24 52.71
C GLN A 27 13.69 -9.74 52.02
N SER A 28 13.15 -8.60 52.47
CA SER A 28 11.97 -8.01 51.83
C SER A 28 12.28 -7.59 50.39
N ALA A 29 13.47 -7.02 50.13
CA ALA A 29 13.91 -6.71 48.77
C ALA A 29 13.97 -7.96 47.87
N SER A 30 14.50 -9.08 48.37
CA SER A 30 14.56 -10.34 47.60
C SER A 30 13.17 -10.89 47.27
N GLN A 31 12.22 -10.80 48.20
CA GLN A 31 10.84 -11.23 47.97
C GLN A 31 10.16 -10.35 46.91
N THR A 32 10.32 -9.03 46.98
CA THR A 32 9.77 -8.10 45.98
C THR A 32 10.42 -8.31 44.60
N LEU A 33 11.73 -8.57 44.53
CA LEU A 33 12.39 -8.90 43.25
C LEU A 33 11.87 -10.19 42.62
N ARG A 34 11.52 -11.21 43.43
CA ARG A 34 10.89 -12.44 42.94
C ARG A 34 9.48 -12.21 42.39
N SER A 35 8.69 -11.33 43.02
CA SER A 35 7.34 -10.99 42.50
C SER A 35 7.44 -10.19 41.19
N ILE A 36 8.35 -9.20 41.12
CA ILE A 36 8.62 -8.46 39.87
C ILE A 36 8.98 -9.41 38.73
N ARG A 37 9.81 -10.43 39.00
CA ARG A 37 10.17 -11.44 38.01
C ARG A 37 8.96 -12.19 37.45
N GLN A 38 8.03 -12.60 38.31
CA GLN A 38 6.82 -13.31 37.89
C GLN A 38 5.93 -12.41 37.04
N ASP A 39 5.75 -11.15 37.46
CA ASP A 39 4.94 -10.18 36.73
C ASP A 39 5.57 -9.80 35.39
N ALA A 40 6.89 -9.61 35.34
CA ALA A 40 7.63 -9.34 34.11
C ALA A 40 7.55 -10.53 33.13
N PHE A 41 7.60 -11.77 33.61
CA PHE A 41 7.38 -12.96 32.78
C PHE A 41 5.95 -13.00 32.19
N MET A 42 4.95 -12.66 33.00
CA MET A 42 3.56 -12.57 32.52
C MET A 42 3.37 -11.44 31.50
N LEU A 43 4.03 -10.30 31.69
CA LEU A 43 4.06 -9.19 30.73
C LEU A 43 4.75 -9.60 29.43
N LYS A 44 5.89 -10.30 29.50
CA LYS A 44 6.57 -10.87 28.33
C LYS A 44 5.60 -11.76 27.54
N LEU A 45 4.99 -12.76 28.18
CA LEU A 45 4.07 -13.70 27.52
C LEU A 45 2.89 -13.00 26.84
N LYS A 46 2.26 -12.03 27.54
CA LYS A 46 1.15 -11.26 26.97
C LYS A 46 1.59 -10.40 25.79
N SER A 47 2.75 -9.75 25.88
CA SER A 47 3.31 -8.95 24.80
C SER A 47 3.74 -9.81 23.61
N THR A 48 4.24 -11.04 23.82
CA THR A 48 4.56 -11.97 22.71
C THR A 48 3.30 -12.42 21.97
N ARG A 49 2.20 -12.71 22.69
CA ARG A 49 0.91 -13.02 22.06
C ARG A 49 0.37 -11.85 21.26
N LEU A 50 0.46 -10.64 21.81
CA LEU A 50 0.07 -9.42 21.11
C LEU A 50 0.91 -9.20 19.85
N ARG A 51 2.23 -9.42 19.91
CA ARG A 51 3.12 -9.37 18.75
C ARG A 51 2.67 -10.33 17.66
N ASN A 52 2.45 -11.60 17.98
CA ASN A 52 2.03 -12.60 16.99
C ASN A 52 0.68 -12.23 16.34
N PHE A 53 -0.24 -11.65 17.12
CA PHE A 53 -1.51 -11.15 16.59
C PHE A 53 -1.33 -9.95 15.65
N LEU A 54 -0.48 -8.99 16.04
CA LEU A 54 -0.17 -7.82 15.21
C LEU A 54 0.58 -8.19 13.93
N GLU A 55 1.51 -9.14 13.97
CA GLU A 55 2.19 -9.66 12.79
C GLU A 55 1.20 -10.33 11.81
N PHE A 56 0.20 -11.04 12.35
CA PHE A 56 -0.86 -11.63 11.53
C PHE A 56 -1.72 -10.56 10.85
N GLU A 57 -2.17 -9.54 11.60
CA GLU A 57 -2.93 -8.43 11.04
C GLU A 57 -2.10 -7.60 10.04
N GLU A 58 -0.80 -7.41 10.28
CA GLU A 58 0.10 -6.76 9.33
C GLU A 58 0.14 -7.51 7.99
N ARG A 59 0.33 -8.83 8.02
CA ARG A 59 0.31 -9.66 6.79
C ARG A 59 -1.03 -9.61 6.08
N ARG A 60 -2.13 -9.57 6.83
CA ARG A 60 -3.48 -9.46 6.29
C ARG A 60 -3.70 -8.12 5.59
N CYS A 61 -3.32 -7.01 6.24
CA CYS A 61 -3.36 -5.66 5.66
C CYS A 61 -2.46 -5.55 4.43
N GLN A 62 -1.25 -6.11 4.48
CA GLN A 62 -0.33 -6.14 3.35
C GLN A 62 -0.95 -6.89 2.16
N THR A 63 -1.50 -8.09 2.39
CA THR A 63 -2.18 -8.87 1.34
C THR A 63 -3.36 -8.10 0.73
N ARG A 64 -4.12 -7.37 1.56
CA ARG A 64 -5.22 -6.52 1.09
C ARG A 64 -4.72 -5.38 0.19
N VAL A 65 -3.67 -4.68 0.60
CA VAL A 65 -3.04 -3.60 -0.20
C VAL A 65 -2.54 -4.15 -1.52
N GLU A 66 -1.82 -5.28 -1.52
CA GLU A 66 -1.36 -5.94 -2.74
C GLU A 66 -2.52 -6.33 -3.66
N GLY A 67 -3.63 -6.81 -3.10
CA GLY A 67 -4.87 -7.10 -3.82
C GLY A 67 -5.46 -5.86 -4.49
N LEU A 68 -5.55 -4.75 -3.76
CA LEU A 68 -6.04 -3.46 -4.29
C LEU A 68 -5.14 -2.94 -5.42
N VAL A 69 -3.82 -3.03 -5.28
CA VAL A 69 -2.86 -2.64 -6.33
C VAL A 69 -3.06 -3.48 -7.59
N ARG A 70 -3.24 -4.81 -7.45
CA ARG A 70 -3.55 -5.68 -8.60
C ARG A 70 -4.84 -5.27 -9.30
N GLN A 71 -5.89 -4.94 -8.54
CA GLN A 71 -7.16 -4.47 -9.10
C GLN A 71 -6.99 -3.14 -9.85
N VAL A 72 -6.29 -2.16 -9.27
CA VAL A 72 -5.99 -0.88 -9.94
C VAL A 72 -5.20 -1.09 -11.23
N ASN A 73 -4.19 -1.96 -11.21
CA ASN A 73 -3.41 -2.28 -12.42
C ASN A 73 -4.27 -2.95 -13.50
N SER A 74 -5.20 -3.84 -13.11
CA SER A 74 -6.11 -4.48 -14.06
C SER A 74 -7.06 -3.45 -14.71
N LEU A 75 -7.62 -2.53 -13.92
CA LEU A 75 -8.45 -1.44 -14.43
C LEU A 75 -7.68 -0.51 -15.35
N HIS A 76 -6.41 -0.23 -15.05
CA HIS A 76 -5.57 0.58 -15.92
C HIS A 76 -5.30 -0.12 -17.27
N SER A 77 -5.09 -1.44 -17.26
CA SER A 77 -4.98 -2.19 -18.52
C SER A 77 -6.28 -2.16 -19.33
N GLU A 78 -7.44 -2.22 -18.67
CA GLU A 78 -8.75 -2.09 -19.32
C GLU A 78 -8.96 -0.68 -19.89
N GLU A 79 -8.58 0.36 -19.15
CA GLU A 79 -8.62 1.76 -19.58
C GLU A 79 -7.79 1.97 -20.85
N THR A 80 -6.56 1.44 -20.89
CA THR A 80 -5.69 1.57 -22.08
C THR A 80 -6.30 0.86 -23.30
N MET A 81 -6.86 -0.33 -23.12
CA MET A 81 -7.56 -1.07 -24.18
C MET A 81 -8.79 -0.31 -24.71
N LEU A 82 -9.62 0.24 -23.81
CA LEU A 82 -10.79 1.02 -24.19
C LEU A 82 -10.40 2.33 -24.90
N ASN A 83 -9.33 2.99 -24.45
CA ASN A 83 -8.83 4.21 -25.09
C ASN A 83 -8.31 3.94 -26.51
N ASN A 84 -7.60 2.82 -26.72
CA ASN A 84 -7.18 2.40 -28.06
C ASN A 84 -8.39 2.10 -28.95
N ARG A 85 -9.39 1.38 -28.43
CA ARG A 85 -10.65 1.11 -29.15
C ARG A 85 -11.40 2.39 -29.51
N LYS A 86 -11.41 3.40 -28.63
CA LYS A 86 -11.99 4.73 -28.90
C LYS A 86 -11.27 5.43 -30.05
N LYS A 87 -9.93 5.39 -30.08
CA LYS A 87 -9.13 5.96 -31.18
C LYS A 87 -9.45 5.27 -32.52
N ASP A 88 -9.52 3.93 -32.53
CA ASP A 88 -9.86 3.17 -33.74
C ASP A 88 -11.26 3.49 -34.25
N LEU A 89 -12.24 3.60 -33.34
CA LEU A 89 -13.60 4.00 -33.70
C LEU A 89 -13.66 5.44 -34.23
N ALA A 90 -12.86 6.37 -33.69
CA ALA A 90 -12.76 7.73 -34.18
C ALA A 90 -12.14 7.79 -35.58
N ILE A 91 -11.10 7.00 -35.86
CA ILE A 91 -10.49 6.88 -37.18
C ILE A 91 -11.51 6.32 -38.19
N LYS A 92 -12.21 5.24 -37.84
CA LYS A 92 -13.27 4.66 -38.69
C LYS A 92 -14.40 5.66 -38.96
N LYS A 93 -14.81 6.42 -37.95
CA LYS A 93 -15.81 7.48 -38.10
C LYS A 93 -15.33 8.57 -39.06
N ALA A 94 -14.08 9.00 -38.95
CA ALA A 94 -13.50 10.00 -39.84
C ALA A 94 -13.46 9.50 -41.30
N ALA A 95 -13.03 8.25 -41.52
CA ALA A 95 -13.02 7.62 -42.84
C ALA A 95 -14.43 7.49 -43.45
N GLN A 96 -15.44 7.14 -42.63
CA GLN A 96 -16.82 7.09 -43.13
C GLN A 96 -17.37 8.48 -43.46
N LYS A 97 -16.95 9.52 -42.72
CA LYS A 97 -17.34 10.90 -43.02
C LYS A 97 -16.74 11.38 -44.34
N THR A 98 -15.48 11.04 -44.64
CA THR A 98 -14.86 11.37 -45.93
C THR A 98 -15.52 10.61 -47.08
N ALA A 99 -15.77 9.29 -46.92
CA ALA A 99 -16.48 8.49 -47.91
C ALA A 99 -17.89 9.04 -48.19
N LYS A 100 -18.63 9.46 -47.16
CA LYS A 100 -19.92 10.13 -47.34
C LYS A 100 -19.82 11.42 -48.16
N GLN A 101 -18.80 12.25 -47.90
CA GLN A 101 -18.58 13.48 -48.67
C GLN A 101 -18.26 13.17 -50.15
N GLU A 102 -17.48 12.13 -50.42
CA GLU A 102 -17.20 11.67 -51.78
C GLU A 102 -18.46 11.15 -52.47
N HIS A 103 -19.26 10.32 -51.80
CA HIS A 103 -20.56 9.89 -52.34
C HIS A 103 -21.49 11.07 -52.63
N ALA A 104 -21.48 12.12 -51.81
CA ALA A 104 -22.26 13.34 -52.07
C ALA A 104 -21.77 14.09 -53.32
N LYS A 105 -20.45 14.23 -53.50
CA LYS A 105 -19.85 14.84 -54.70
C LYS A 105 -20.16 14.02 -55.96
N ASN A 106 -20.00 12.70 -55.89
CA ASN A 106 -20.28 11.79 -57.00
C ASN A 106 -21.77 11.74 -57.35
N LYS A 107 -22.66 11.83 -56.35
CA LYS A 107 -24.10 12.00 -56.55
C LYS A 107 -24.40 13.28 -57.32
N GLN A 108 -23.76 14.40 -56.97
CA GLN A 108 -23.96 15.68 -57.66
C GLN A 108 -23.47 15.61 -59.12
N SER A 109 -22.32 14.99 -59.37
CA SER A 109 -21.80 14.83 -60.74
C SER A 109 -22.64 13.88 -61.58
N ALA A 110 -23.15 12.79 -61.00
CA ALA A 110 -24.07 11.87 -61.67
C ALA A 110 -25.43 12.52 -61.97
N ARG A 111 -25.94 13.38 -61.06
CA ARG A 111 -27.15 14.19 -61.32
C ARG A 111 -26.95 15.14 -62.49
N ARG A 112 -25.85 15.88 -62.52
CA ARG A 112 -25.52 16.76 -63.66
C ARG A 112 -25.49 16.00 -64.98
N ARG A 113 -24.82 14.84 -65.03
CA ARG A 113 -24.80 13.97 -66.21
C ARG A 113 -26.20 13.49 -66.62
N ALA A 114 -27.06 13.17 -65.65
CA ALA A 114 -28.43 12.76 -65.92
C ALA A 114 -29.29 13.93 -66.46
N ASP A 115 -29.11 15.13 -65.94
CA ASP A 115 -29.82 16.34 -66.38
C ASP A 115 -29.38 16.77 -67.79
N GLU A 116 -28.07 16.72 -68.07
CA GLU A 116 -27.52 16.95 -69.41
C GLU A 116 -28.02 15.93 -70.44
N ALA A 117 -28.06 14.64 -70.07
CA ALA A 117 -28.61 13.59 -70.95
C ALA A 117 -30.11 13.81 -71.24
N ARG A 118 -30.88 14.25 -70.24
CA ARG A 118 -32.29 14.61 -70.41
C ARG A 118 -32.48 15.86 -71.27
N ALA A 119 -31.63 16.88 -71.11
CA ALA A 119 -31.67 18.07 -71.96
C ALA A 119 -31.43 17.71 -73.43
N LYS A 120 -30.40 16.90 -73.71
CA LYS A 120 -30.13 16.36 -75.05
C LYS A 120 -31.26 15.49 -75.59
N GLN A 121 -31.92 14.72 -74.73
CA GLN A 121 -33.11 13.94 -75.11
C GLN A 121 -34.25 14.85 -75.56
N ARG A 122 -34.54 15.93 -74.81
CA ARG A 122 -35.58 16.91 -75.18
C ARG A 122 -35.26 17.65 -76.48
N GLU A 123 -34.00 18.03 -76.67
CA GLU A 123 -33.54 18.64 -77.93
C GLU A 123 -33.70 17.67 -79.12
N ALA A 124 -33.43 16.38 -78.93
CA ALA A 124 -33.62 15.37 -79.95
C ALA A 124 -35.11 15.08 -80.23
N GLU A 125 -35.97 15.10 -79.20
CA GLU A 125 -37.43 15.01 -79.34
C GLU A 125 -37.98 16.20 -80.16
N GLN A 126 -37.55 17.43 -79.86
CA GLN A 126 -37.93 18.61 -80.63
C GLN A 126 -37.50 18.52 -82.09
N LYS A 127 -36.25 18.10 -82.37
CA LYS A 127 -35.77 17.88 -83.73
C LYS A 127 -36.52 16.77 -84.46
N LEU A 128 -36.92 15.71 -83.74
CA LEU A 128 -37.75 14.64 -84.32
C LEU A 128 -39.11 15.18 -84.75
N ASP A 129 -39.72 16.04 -83.93
CA ASP A 129 -41.02 16.65 -84.24
C ASP A 129 -40.91 17.65 -85.41
N GLU A 130 -39.82 18.42 -85.49
CA GLU A 130 -39.50 19.27 -86.65
C GLU A 130 -39.35 18.44 -87.93
N VAL A 131 -38.59 17.35 -87.90
CA VAL A 131 -38.39 16.46 -89.06
C VAL A 131 -39.69 15.76 -89.46
N LYS A 132 -40.52 15.35 -88.50
CA LYS A 132 -41.86 14.77 -88.78
C LYS A 132 -42.81 15.78 -89.43
N SER A 133 -42.68 17.07 -89.12
CA SER A 133 -43.49 18.12 -89.73
C SER A 133 -43.14 18.38 -91.21
N MET A 134 -41.97 17.92 -91.68
CA MET A 134 -41.54 17.97 -93.08
C MET A 134 -42.03 16.73 -93.86
N TRP A 135 -43.35 16.61 -94.03
CA TRP A 135 -44.04 15.48 -94.67
C TRP A 135 -43.61 15.17 -96.13
N CYS A 136 -42.98 16.12 -96.84
CA CYS A 136 -42.80 16.06 -98.29
C CYS A 136 -41.39 15.68 -98.79
N VAL A 137 -40.44 15.32 -97.91
CA VAL A 137 -39.06 14.95 -98.31
C VAL A 137 -38.79 13.48 -97.90
N PRO A 138 -38.10 12.66 -98.71
CA PRO A 138 -37.75 11.28 -98.32
C PRO A 138 -36.62 11.29 -97.27
N VAL A 139 -36.98 11.50 -96.01
CA VAL A 139 -36.06 11.78 -94.88
C VAL A 139 -35.84 10.56 -93.97
N VAL A 140 -36.21 9.35 -94.42
CA VAL A 140 -36.15 8.10 -93.62
C VAL A 140 -34.81 7.91 -92.92
N GLY A 141 -33.69 8.24 -93.57
CA GLY A 141 -32.34 8.17 -92.97
C GLY A 141 -32.12 9.13 -91.80
N GLN A 142 -32.62 10.37 -91.85
CA GLN A 142 -32.42 11.32 -90.74
C GLN A 142 -33.33 10.98 -89.55
N VAL A 143 -34.54 10.46 -89.79
CA VAL A 143 -35.44 9.98 -88.73
C VAL A 143 -34.82 8.82 -87.95
N LEU A 144 -34.17 7.88 -88.65
CA LEU A 144 -33.47 6.75 -88.01
C LEU A 144 -32.30 7.23 -87.13
N VAL A 145 -31.49 8.19 -87.61
CA VAL A 145 -30.38 8.77 -86.83
C VAL A 145 -30.87 9.48 -85.57
N VAL A 146 -31.96 10.25 -85.66
CA VAL A 146 -32.55 10.92 -84.49
C VAL A 146 -33.12 9.91 -83.49
N ARG A 147 -33.67 8.79 -83.97
CA ARG A 147 -34.18 7.70 -83.12
C ARG A 147 -33.06 6.97 -82.38
N GLU A 148 -31.96 6.66 -83.03
CA GLU A 148 -30.77 6.07 -82.38
C GLU A 148 -30.21 7.02 -81.31
N LEU A 149 -30.12 8.32 -81.60
CA LEU A 149 -29.70 9.34 -80.62
C LEU A 149 -30.63 9.43 -79.40
N LEU A 150 -31.93 9.22 -79.60
CA LEU A 150 -32.92 9.18 -78.52
C LEU A 150 -32.74 7.94 -77.63
N GLU A 151 -32.55 6.77 -78.24
CA GLU A 151 -32.31 5.52 -77.51
C GLU A 151 -30.99 5.58 -76.71
N ASP A 152 -29.91 6.08 -77.32
CA ASP A 152 -28.61 6.29 -76.68
C ASP A 152 -28.66 7.30 -75.51
N ASN A 153 -29.37 8.42 -75.69
CA ASN A 153 -29.52 9.40 -74.61
C ASN A 153 -30.40 8.85 -73.48
N SER A 154 -31.43 8.07 -73.80
CA SER A 154 -32.31 7.44 -72.81
C SER A 154 -31.57 6.38 -71.96
N THR A 155 -30.68 5.58 -72.58
CA THR A 155 -29.86 4.59 -71.88
C THR A 155 -28.82 5.28 -71.00
N ARG A 156 -28.16 6.32 -71.49
CA ARG A 156 -27.24 7.16 -70.69
C ARG A 156 -27.93 7.83 -69.51
N ALA A 157 -29.14 8.36 -69.71
CA ALA A 157 -29.92 8.95 -68.63
C ALA A 157 -30.28 7.88 -67.57
N LYS A 158 -30.76 6.70 -67.99
CA LYS A 158 -31.06 5.59 -67.07
C LYS A 158 -29.82 5.14 -66.29
N ALA A 159 -28.67 5.01 -66.94
CA ALA A 159 -27.40 4.66 -66.29
C ALA A 159 -27.00 5.73 -65.26
N ALA A 160 -27.05 7.02 -65.63
CA ALA A 160 -26.73 8.12 -64.71
C ALA A 160 -27.71 8.19 -63.51
N TYR A 161 -29.00 7.92 -63.71
CA TYR A 161 -29.96 7.81 -62.60
C TYR A 161 -29.66 6.63 -61.69
N SER A 162 -29.25 5.48 -62.24
CA SER A 162 -28.86 4.32 -61.45
C SER A 162 -27.63 4.63 -60.57
N ASP A 163 -26.66 5.36 -61.10
CA ASP A 163 -25.49 5.84 -60.34
C ASP A 163 -25.88 6.79 -59.20
N VAL A 164 -26.82 7.71 -59.45
CA VAL A 164 -27.36 8.60 -58.41
C VAL A 164 -28.02 7.82 -57.28
N THR A 165 -28.83 6.81 -57.61
CA THR A 165 -29.46 5.95 -56.60
C THR A 165 -28.46 5.13 -55.82
N ARG A 166 -27.41 4.61 -56.48
CA ARG A 166 -26.34 3.86 -55.85
C ARG A 166 -25.57 4.73 -54.83
N HIS A 167 -25.15 5.91 -55.25
CA HIS A 167 -24.47 6.86 -54.35
C HIS A 167 -25.37 7.34 -53.20
N GLU A 168 -26.70 7.40 -53.39
CA GLU A 168 -27.62 7.69 -52.31
C GLU A 168 -27.70 6.54 -51.29
N ILE A 169 -27.76 5.30 -51.74
CA ILE A 169 -27.75 4.11 -50.87
C ILE A 169 -26.43 4.05 -50.09
N ASP A 170 -25.30 4.24 -50.77
CA ASP A 170 -23.97 4.20 -50.16
C ASP A 170 -23.79 5.33 -49.14
N ALA A 171 -24.28 6.55 -49.42
CA ALA A 171 -24.29 7.64 -48.45
C ALA A 171 -25.16 7.33 -47.22
N LYS A 172 -26.33 6.70 -47.40
CA LYS A 172 -27.20 6.26 -46.29
C LYS A 172 -26.53 5.16 -45.45
N ARG A 173 -25.81 4.24 -46.08
CA ARG A 173 -25.03 3.20 -45.38
C ARG A 173 -23.91 3.84 -44.54
N ALA A 174 -23.12 4.74 -45.13
CA ALA A 174 -22.09 5.49 -44.41
C ALA A 174 -22.67 6.26 -43.21
N ASP A 175 -23.84 6.88 -43.36
CA ASP A 175 -24.54 7.54 -42.24
C ASP A 175 -24.94 6.57 -41.12
N SER A 176 -25.46 5.39 -41.48
CA SER A 176 -25.79 4.37 -40.49
C SER A 176 -24.55 3.88 -39.74
N GLU A 177 -23.41 3.75 -40.42
CA GLU A 177 -22.14 3.36 -39.83
C GLU A 177 -21.56 4.44 -38.92
N ILE A 178 -21.64 5.71 -39.32
CA ILE A 178 -21.27 6.85 -38.47
C ILE A 178 -22.08 6.83 -37.18
N ARG A 179 -23.41 6.68 -37.25
CA ARG A 179 -24.28 6.61 -36.06
C ARG A 179 -23.95 5.41 -35.17
N ARG A 180 -23.65 4.25 -35.75
CA ARG A 180 -23.20 3.06 -35.01
C ARG A 180 -21.86 3.30 -34.31
N ALA A 181 -20.91 3.93 -34.99
CA ALA A 181 -19.62 4.29 -34.41
C ALA A 181 -19.78 5.31 -33.27
N GLU A 182 -20.65 6.31 -33.43
CA GLU A 182 -20.98 7.28 -32.38
C GLU A 182 -21.63 6.65 -31.15
N SER A 183 -22.54 5.69 -31.36
CA SER A 183 -23.13 4.93 -30.27
C SER A 183 -22.07 4.13 -29.50
N LYS A 184 -21.20 3.41 -30.22
CA LYS A 184 -20.09 2.66 -29.61
C LYS A 184 -19.08 3.54 -28.89
N ILE A 185 -18.79 4.74 -29.42
CA ILE A 185 -17.91 5.70 -28.74
C ILE A 185 -18.55 6.19 -27.44
N ARG A 186 -19.87 6.42 -27.42
CA ARG A 186 -20.61 6.79 -26.19
C ARG A 186 -20.53 5.66 -25.16
N GLU A 187 -20.81 4.43 -25.56
CA GLU A 187 -20.70 3.25 -24.67
C GLU A 187 -19.29 3.10 -24.09
N VAL A 188 -18.25 3.32 -24.91
CA VAL A 188 -16.85 3.28 -24.44
C VAL A 188 -16.55 4.43 -23.47
N ASN A 189 -17.10 5.63 -23.69
CA ASN A 189 -16.94 6.74 -22.75
C ASN A 189 -17.62 6.45 -21.40
N GLU A 190 -18.84 5.91 -21.41
CA GLU A 190 -19.54 5.51 -20.18
C GLU A 190 -18.73 4.47 -19.39
N LYS A 191 -18.13 3.47 -20.07
CA LYS A 191 -17.23 2.50 -19.45
C LYS A 191 -15.96 3.14 -18.89
N LEU A 192 -15.37 4.11 -19.59
CA LEU A 192 -14.21 4.84 -19.09
C LEU A 192 -14.55 5.67 -17.84
N ASP A 193 -15.73 6.30 -17.81
CA ASP A 193 -16.21 7.05 -16.65
C ASP A 193 -16.48 6.13 -15.45
N ASP A 194 -17.04 4.94 -15.69
CA ASP A 194 -17.21 3.90 -14.66
C ASP A 194 -15.85 3.46 -14.10
N ILE A 195 -14.89 3.11 -14.96
CA ILE A 195 -13.53 2.76 -14.55
C ILE A 195 -12.89 3.90 -13.75
N ALA A 196 -13.02 5.15 -14.18
CA ALA A 196 -12.48 6.30 -13.45
C ALA A 196 -13.12 6.47 -12.06
N SER A 197 -14.42 6.17 -11.92
CA SER A 197 -15.09 6.16 -10.62
C SER A 197 -14.57 5.04 -9.71
N ARG A 198 -14.40 3.83 -10.25
CA ARG A 198 -13.88 2.65 -9.53
C ARG A 198 -12.43 2.83 -9.11
N VAL A 199 -11.58 3.39 -9.98
CA VAL A 199 -10.18 3.71 -9.64
C VAL A 199 -10.12 4.74 -8.53
N ARG A 200 -10.97 5.78 -8.53
CA ARG A 200 -11.05 6.74 -7.43
C ARG A 200 -11.42 6.07 -6.11
N HIS A 201 -12.44 5.21 -6.10
CA HIS A 201 -12.83 4.45 -4.91
C HIS A 201 -11.70 3.57 -4.39
N LEU A 202 -11.07 2.78 -5.27
CA LEU A 202 -9.97 1.88 -4.90
C LEU A 202 -8.75 2.64 -4.38
N LYS A 203 -8.45 3.83 -4.92
CA LYS A 203 -7.37 4.68 -4.39
C LYS A 203 -7.67 5.16 -2.97
N VAL A 204 -8.89 5.60 -2.69
CA VAL A 204 -9.29 5.98 -1.32
C VAL A 204 -9.18 4.80 -0.36
N GLU A 205 -9.60 3.60 -0.78
CA GLU A 205 -9.45 2.38 0.02
C GLU A 205 -7.98 1.97 0.21
N GLN A 206 -7.15 2.16 -0.82
CA GLN A 206 -5.72 1.90 -0.78
C GLN A 206 -5.04 2.84 0.20
N ASP A 207 -5.30 4.14 0.16
CA ASP A 207 -4.74 5.13 1.09
C ASP A 207 -5.14 4.83 2.54
N ARG A 208 -6.41 4.48 2.75
CA ARG A 208 -6.91 4.05 4.06
C ARG A 208 -6.18 2.80 4.55
N SER A 209 -6.05 1.79 3.68
CA SER A 209 -5.38 0.52 4.03
C SER A 209 -3.88 0.73 4.27
N HIS A 210 -3.21 1.63 3.55
CA HIS A 210 -1.83 2.02 3.81
C HIS A 210 -1.66 2.72 5.15
N LYS A 211 -2.60 3.61 5.51
CA LYS A 211 -2.59 4.27 6.82
C LYS A 211 -2.76 3.25 7.96
N GLU A 212 -3.74 2.36 7.84
CA GLU A 212 -3.97 1.27 8.81
C GLU A 212 -2.75 0.35 8.93
N LEU A 213 -2.09 0.01 7.81
CA LEU A 213 -0.84 -0.77 7.82
C LEU A 213 0.31 -0.03 8.51
N GLY A 214 0.45 1.29 8.26
CA GLY A 214 1.45 2.12 8.90
C GLY A 214 1.27 2.21 10.41
N GLU A 215 0.03 2.39 10.87
CA GLU A 215 -0.34 2.36 12.29
C GLU A 215 -0.02 0.99 12.90
N THR A 216 -0.41 -0.10 12.23
CA THR A 216 -0.13 -1.47 12.69
C THR A 216 1.37 -1.71 12.82
N ARG A 217 2.18 -1.35 11.81
CA ARG A 217 3.66 -1.47 11.86
C ARG A 217 4.28 -0.68 13.01
N SER A 218 3.82 0.55 13.23
CA SER A 218 4.29 1.37 14.35
C SER A 218 3.98 0.71 15.69
N THR A 219 2.77 0.15 15.84
CA THR A 219 2.40 -0.56 17.06
C THR A 219 3.19 -1.86 17.25
N THR A 220 3.44 -2.63 16.19
CA THR A 220 4.28 -3.83 16.24
C THR A 220 5.70 -3.50 16.70
N ALA A 221 6.32 -2.45 16.14
CA ALA A 221 7.66 -2.01 16.51
C ALA A 221 7.72 -1.60 18.00
N PHE A 222 6.72 -0.86 18.48
CA PHE A 222 6.60 -0.52 19.91
C PHE A 222 6.47 -1.76 20.79
N VAL A 223 5.62 -2.72 20.43
CA VAL A 223 5.45 -3.97 21.18
C VAL A 223 6.74 -4.80 21.19
N MET A 224 7.51 -4.83 20.10
CA MET A 224 8.81 -5.50 20.06
C MET A 224 9.81 -4.88 21.04
N GLN A 225 9.90 -3.54 21.09
CA GLN A 225 10.74 -2.85 22.07
C GLN A 225 10.29 -3.14 23.51
N ALA A 226 8.97 -3.16 23.75
CA ALA A 226 8.43 -3.51 25.05
C ALA A 226 8.79 -4.96 25.46
N VAL A 227 8.71 -5.93 24.54
CA VAL A 227 9.13 -7.31 24.81
C VAL A 227 10.60 -7.38 25.21
N ALA A 228 11.49 -6.73 24.45
CA ALA A 228 12.92 -6.70 24.75
C ALA A 228 13.21 -6.06 26.12
N PHE A 229 12.52 -4.95 26.43
CA PHE A 229 12.61 -4.31 27.75
C PHE A 229 12.24 -5.26 28.90
N TRP A 230 11.14 -6.01 28.78
CA TRP A 230 10.74 -6.96 29.82
C TRP A 230 11.70 -8.14 29.92
N GLU A 231 12.34 -8.56 28.82
CA GLU A 231 13.40 -9.57 28.85
C GLU A 231 14.61 -9.09 29.65
N GLU A 232 15.11 -7.89 29.36
CA GLU A 232 16.22 -7.28 30.12
C GLU A 232 15.87 -7.12 31.60
N LEU A 233 14.64 -6.71 31.92
CA LEU A 233 14.19 -6.57 33.31
C LEU A 233 14.17 -7.92 34.05
N ILE A 234 13.75 -9.01 33.39
CA ILE A 234 13.76 -10.36 33.97
C ILE A 234 15.21 -10.78 34.26
N GLU A 235 16.14 -10.55 33.35
CA GLU A 235 17.56 -10.87 33.54
C GLU A 235 18.18 -10.07 34.69
N LEU A 236 17.91 -8.76 34.73
CA LEU A 236 18.42 -7.87 35.76
C LEU A 236 17.84 -8.21 37.15
N THR A 237 16.55 -8.50 37.24
CA THR A 237 15.91 -8.93 38.50
C THR A 237 16.41 -10.31 38.95
N ASN A 238 16.71 -11.24 38.04
CA ASN A 238 17.35 -12.51 38.39
C ASN A 238 18.73 -12.28 39.02
N SER A 239 19.58 -11.46 38.39
CA SER A 239 20.91 -11.11 38.90
C SER A 239 20.84 -10.40 40.26
N ALA A 240 19.92 -9.43 40.40
CA ALA A 240 19.69 -8.71 41.64
C ALA A 240 19.16 -9.63 42.76
N THR A 241 18.27 -10.57 42.45
CA THR A 241 17.76 -11.56 43.42
C THR A 241 18.88 -12.46 43.93
N LEU A 242 19.77 -12.94 43.04
CA LEU A 242 20.93 -13.74 43.45
C LEU A 242 21.88 -12.94 44.34
N SER A 243 22.16 -11.69 43.97
CA SER A 243 23.03 -10.80 44.74
C SER A 243 22.46 -10.48 46.13
N THR A 244 21.17 -10.18 46.22
CA THR A 244 20.48 -9.88 47.49
C THR A 244 20.35 -11.10 48.39
N THR A 245 20.07 -12.29 47.85
CA THR A 245 20.08 -13.54 48.64
C THR A 245 21.48 -13.90 49.14
N HIS A 246 22.52 -13.61 48.36
CA HIS A 246 23.90 -13.77 48.81
C HIS A 246 24.26 -12.81 49.94
N LEU A 247 23.86 -11.54 49.83
CA LEU A 247 24.01 -10.54 50.90
C LEU A 247 23.28 -10.97 52.16
N GLN A 248 22.03 -11.44 52.05
CA GLN A 248 21.26 -11.95 53.19
C GLN A 248 21.99 -13.13 53.86
N ARG A 249 22.52 -14.10 53.10
CA ARG A 249 23.32 -15.20 53.67
C ARG A 249 24.57 -14.72 54.41
N ILE A 250 25.20 -13.65 53.94
CA ILE A 250 26.36 -13.04 54.61
C ILE A 250 25.90 -12.40 55.92
N VAL A 251 24.80 -11.65 55.89
CA VAL A 251 24.19 -11.01 57.07
C VAL A 251 23.79 -12.07 58.11
N ASP A 252 23.10 -13.14 57.71
CA ASP A 252 22.65 -14.21 58.62
C ASP A 252 23.85 -14.97 59.24
N LYS A 253 24.89 -15.26 58.42
CA LYS A 253 26.13 -15.88 58.91
C LYS A 253 26.90 -14.99 59.88
N ALA A 254 26.77 -13.68 59.74
CA ALA A 254 27.44 -12.74 60.62
C ALA A 254 26.60 -12.40 61.86
N ALA A 255 25.28 -12.41 61.77
CA ALA A 255 24.37 -12.29 62.90
C ALA A 255 24.48 -13.49 63.86
N THR A 256 24.79 -14.68 63.34
CA THR A 256 25.03 -15.90 64.14
C THR A 256 26.44 -15.99 64.72
N ARG A 257 27.36 -15.07 64.38
CA ARG A 257 28.76 -15.09 64.83
C ARG A 257 29.12 -13.78 65.52
N ASN A 258 29.37 -13.86 66.84
CA ASN A 258 29.72 -12.71 67.69
C ASN A 258 31.13 -12.11 67.45
N THR A 259 31.85 -12.54 66.42
CA THR A 259 33.20 -12.05 66.13
C THR A 259 33.39 -11.87 64.63
N VAL A 260 33.75 -10.65 64.21
CA VAL A 260 34.11 -10.33 62.83
C VAL A 260 35.59 -9.94 62.80
N ARG A 261 36.38 -10.60 61.95
CA ARG A 261 37.79 -10.26 61.72
C ARG A 261 37.89 -9.39 60.46
N ILE A 262 38.33 -8.16 60.64
CA ILE A 262 38.61 -7.21 59.56
C ILE A 262 40.12 -7.19 59.34
N LEU A 263 40.55 -7.52 58.12
CA LEU A 263 41.93 -7.36 57.67
C LEU A 263 42.10 -5.99 57.03
N GLY A 264 42.97 -5.16 57.61
CA GLY A 264 43.38 -3.87 57.05
C GLY A 264 44.89 -3.78 56.83
N SER A 265 45.36 -2.67 56.26
CA SER A 265 46.77 -2.42 55.95
C SER A 265 47.70 -2.40 57.17
N ARG A 266 47.15 -2.30 58.39
CA ARG A 266 47.89 -2.30 59.67
C ARG A 266 47.74 -3.60 60.47
N GLY A 267 47.19 -4.67 59.89
CA GLY A 267 47.01 -5.98 60.51
C GLY A 267 45.54 -6.41 60.68
N THR A 268 45.34 -7.57 61.31
CA THR A 268 44.01 -8.17 61.54
C THR A 268 43.39 -7.64 62.84
N ARG A 269 42.27 -6.93 62.75
CA ARG A 269 41.49 -6.48 63.91
C ARG A 269 40.29 -7.40 64.11
N THR A 270 40.16 -8.00 65.30
CA THR A 270 38.95 -8.74 65.67
C THR A 270 38.00 -7.79 66.38
N ILE A 271 36.83 -7.55 65.80
CA ILE A 271 35.80 -6.68 66.38
C ILE A 271 34.72 -7.59 66.98
N VAL A 272 34.44 -7.37 68.27
CA VAL A 272 33.39 -8.04 69.04
C VAL A 272 32.26 -7.03 69.26
N ARG A 273 31.48 -6.77 68.19
CA ARG A 273 30.29 -5.90 68.17
C ARG A 273 29.23 -6.53 67.30
N SER A 274 28.01 -5.97 67.29
CA SER A 274 26.95 -6.46 66.41
C SER A 274 27.39 -6.36 64.95
N PHE A 275 26.94 -7.29 64.09
CA PHE A 275 27.28 -7.26 62.67
C PHE A 275 26.90 -5.93 62.00
N ARG A 276 25.83 -5.28 62.48
CA ARG A 276 25.38 -3.96 62.01
C ARG A 276 26.45 -2.89 62.22
N ASP A 277 27.06 -2.84 63.40
CA ASP A 277 28.11 -1.85 63.70
C ASP A 277 29.36 -2.10 62.85
N CYS A 278 29.67 -3.38 62.62
CA CYS A 278 30.79 -3.81 61.77
C CYS A 278 30.55 -3.48 60.29
N TRP A 279 29.32 -3.65 59.80
CA TRP A 279 28.92 -3.33 58.43
C TRP A 279 28.92 -1.82 58.17
N MET A 280 28.48 -1.01 59.12
CA MET A 280 28.53 0.45 59.02
C MET A 280 29.97 0.96 58.97
N GLU A 281 30.88 0.40 59.81
CA GLU A 281 32.31 0.76 59.81
C GLU A 281 33.01 0.34 58.50
N VAL A 282 32.63 -0.80 57.90
CA VAL A 282 33.14 -1.20 56.58
C VAL A 282 32.56 -0.35 55.46
N ALA A 283 31.27 -0.03 55.48
CA ALA A 283 30.67 0.87 54.50
C ALA A 283 31.39 2.23 54.53
N GLU A 284 31.63 2.78 55.72
CA GLU A 284 32.31 4.07 55.91
C GLU A 284 33.77 4.04 55.40
N THR A 285 34.52 2.97 55.66
CA THR A 285 35.90 2.81 55.15
C THR A 285 36.00 2.59 53.64
N VAL A 286 35.01 1.92 53.03
CA VAL A 286 34.91 1.78 51.58
C VAL A 286 34.51 3.11 50.92
N TYR A 287 33.58 3.86 51.51
CA TYR A 287 33.17 5.18 51.02
C TYR A 287 34.27 6.24 51.18
N SER A 288 35.16 6.12 52.18
CA SER A 288 36.26 7.05 52.41
C SER A 288 37.50 6.79 51.54
N GLY A 289 37.47 5.81 50.61
CA GLY A 289 38.54 5.57 49.64
C GLY A 289 39.86 5.06 50.24
N HIS A 290 39.86 4.54 51.46
CA HIS A 290 41.06 4.08 52.16
C HIS A 290 41.02 2.57 52.41
N GLY A 291 41.38 1.81 51.39
CA GLY A 291 41.92 0.46 51.54
C GLY A 291 41.01 -0.70 51.14
N PHE A 292 41.65 -1.85 50.99
CA PHE A 292 41.05 -3.13 50.65
C PHE A 292 40.57 -3.82 51.94
N VAL A 293 39.27 -4.10 52.06
CA VAL A 293 38.71 -4.80 53.22
C VAL A 293 38.43 -6.25 52.84
N SER A 294 39.09 -7.21 53.52
CA SER A 294 38.78 -8.63 53.37
C SER A 294 38.18 -9.20 54.65
N PHE A 295 37.07 -9.92 54.48
CA PHE A 295 36.37 -10.60 55.58
C PHE A 295 36.83 -12.06 55.64
N THR A 296 37.43 -12.46 56.75
CA THR A 296 37.72 -13.87 57.03
C THR A 296 36.82 -14.38 58.14
N LEU A 297 35.83 -15.18 57.75
CA LEU A 297 35.01 -15.98 58.65
C LEU A 297 35.75 -17.31 58.80
N ASN A 298 36.25 -17.65 60.01
CA ASN A 298 37.16 -18.79 60.21
C ASN A 298 36.71 -20.05 59.43
N ASN A 299 37.67 -20.56 58.65
CA ASN A 299 37.68 -21.70 57.71
C ASN A 299 36.99 -21.58 56.34
N ALA A 300 36.58 -20.38 55.91
CA ALA A 300 36.37 -20.13 54.48
C ALA A 300 36.88 -18.74 54.11
N SER A 301 38.04 -18.69 53.45
CA SER A 301 38.55 -17.50 52.79
C SER A 301 37.63 -17.12 51.63
N LEU A 302 36.76 -16.13 51.84
CA LEU A 302 36.03 -15.48 50.75
C LEU A 302 36.96 -14.46 50.09
N HIS A 303 37.77 -14.94 49.14
CA HIS A 303 38.49 -14.05 48.24
C HIS A 303 37.53 -13.51 47.19
N LYS A 304 37.14 -12.24 47.32
CA LYS A 304 36.79 -11.41 46.18
C LYS A 304 37.79 -10.27 46.10
N GLY A 305 38.72 -10.37 45.16
CA GLY A 305 39.46 -9.22 44.69
C GLY A 305 38.46 -8.27 44.02
N PHE A 306 38.10 -7.18 44.68
CA PHE A 306 37.57 -6.01 43.99
C PHE A 306 38.76 -5.30 43.34
N SER A 307 39.21 -5.80 42.20
CA SER A 307 40.01 -4.97 41.30
C SER A 307 39.08 -3.87 40.80
N GLN A 308 39.14 -2.70 41.42
CA GLN A 308 38.81 -1.47 40.72
C GLN A 308 39.80 -1.37 39.57
N ARG A 309 39.40 -1.87 38.39
CA ARG A 309 39.93 -1.31 37.15
C ARG A 309 39.41 0.12 37.11
N HIS A 310 40.24 1.04 37.56
CA HIS A 310 40.23 2.39 37.01
C HIS A 310 40.56 2.25 35.52
N SER A 311 39.52 2.06 34.70
CA SER A 311 39.53 2.54 33.32
C SER A 311 38.97 3.96 33.35
N LEU A 312 39.79 4.88 33.87
CA LEU A 312 39.80 6.24 33.38
C LEU A 312 40.84 6.26 32.25
N LEU A 313 40.35 6.06 31.04
CA LEU A 313 40.96 6.68 29.86
C LEU A 313 40.62 8.17 29.90
N PRO A 314 41.39 9.00 29.19
CA PRO A 314 41.12 9.19 27.77
C PRO A 314 41.91 8.27 26.84
#